data_AF-A0AA85FH34-F1
#
_entry.id   AF-A0AA85FH34-F1
#
_cell.length_a   1.000
_cell.length_b   1.000
_cell.length_c   1.000
_cell.angle_alpha   90.00
_cell.angle_beta   90.00
_cell.angle_gamma   90.00
#
_symmetry.space_group_name_H-M   'P 1'
#
loop_
_entity.id
_entity.type
_entity.pdbx_description
1 polymer ?
#
loop_
_entity_poly.entity_id
_entity_poly.type
_entity_poly.pdbx_seq_one_letter_code
_entity_poly.pdbx_strand_id
1 'polypeptide(L)'
;MSNLQHLSVRWCINLSDGSIPHLLSTTGLNYLCLSGCKRISEDGLCTLARHPRLNYLELAHLPAATQPVKLYLNKNLPCCKLLC
;
A
#
# COMPACT_ATOMS: atom_id res chain seq x y z
N MET A 1 -14.39 9.90 -12.51
CA MET A 1 -13.61 8.68 -12.82
C MET A 1 -12.14 9.04 -12.67
N SER A 2 -11.50 8.53 -11.62
CA SER A 2 -10.11 8.88 -11.30
C SER A 2 -9.18 8.01 -12.13
N ASN A 3 -8.56 8.56 -13.17
CA ASN A 3 -7.56 7.88 -14.01
C ASN A 3 -6.18 7.79 -13.33
N LEU A 4 -6.16 7.77 -11.99
CA LEU A 4 -4.93 7.78 -11.22
C LEU A 4 -4.28 6.40 -11.30
N GLN A 5 -3.16 6.32 -12.01
CA GLN A 5 -2.40 5.07 -12.16
C GLN A 5 -1.20 4.99 -11.21
N HIS A 6 -0.62 6.13 -10.86
CA HIS A 6 0.56 6.22 -10.01
C HIS A 6 0.27 7.18 -8.87
N LEU A 7 0.41 6.71 -7.63
CA LEU A 7 0.33 7.53 -6.43
C LEU A 7 1.58 7.33 -5.61
N SER A 8 2.28 8.41 -5.32
CA SER A 8 3.42 8.41 -4.41
C SER A 8 3.15 9.38 -3.28
N VAL A 9 3.03 8.83 -2.07
CA VAL A 9 2.82 9.58 -0.83
C VAL A 9 3.95 9.20 0.11
N ARG A 10 5.10 9.86 -0.08
CA ARG A 10 6.31 9.59 0.69
C ARG A 10 6.39 10.51 1.91
N TRP A 11 6.79 9.97 3.05
CA TRP A 11 6.96 10.71 4.31
C TRP A 11 5.69 11.45 4.78
N CYS A 12 4.51 11.01 4.34
CA CYS A 12 3.24 11.57 4.78
C CYS A 12 2.90 11.06 6.18
N ILE A 13 3.37 11.78 7.20
CA ILE A 13 3.19 11.40 8.62
C ILE A 13 1.73 11.41 9.08
N ASN A 14 0.83 12.05 8.35
CA ASN A 14 -0.60 12.10 8.68
C ASN A 14 -1.42 11.00 7.98
N LEU A 15 -0.78 10.21 7.10
CA LEU A 15 -1.45 9.12 6.41
C LEU A 15 -1.58 7.92 7.35
N SER A 16 -2.82 7.56 7.68
CA SER A 16 -3.16 6.44 8.56
C SER A 16 -4.04 5.42 7.85
N ASP A 17 -4.38 4.34 8.55
CA ASP A 17 -5.25 3.28 8.03
C ASP A 17 -6.61 3.78 7.54
N GLY A 18 -7.09 4.91 8.08
CA GLY A 18 -8.32 5.57 7.62
C GLY A 18 -8.26 6.03 6.16
N SER A 19 -7.06 6.19 5.59
CA SER A 19 -6.88 6.52 4.16
C SER A 19 -7.02 5.31 3.23
N ILE A 20 -6.88 4.08 3.75
CA ILE A 20 -6.82 2.85 2.94
C ILE A 20 -8.12 2.54 2.20
N PRO A 21 -9.32 2.72 2.78
CA PRO A 21 -10.57 2.57 2.04
C PRO A 21 -10.64 3.46 0.78
N HIS A 22 -10.06 4.67 0.84
CA HIS A 22 -9.99 5.56 -0.32
C HIS A 22 -9.02 5.01 -1.37
N LEU A 23 -7.88 4.46 -0.95
CA LEU A 23 -6.93 3.80 -1.86
C LEU A 23 -7.54 2.58 -2.55
N LEU A 24 -8.34 1.79 -1.83
CA LEU A 24 -9.08 0.65 -2.41
C LEU A 24 -10.17 1.07 -3.41
N SER A 25 -10.74 2.26 -3.25
CA SER A 25 -11.72 2.81 -4.19
C SER A 25 -11.09 3.23 -5.53
N THR A 26 -9.79 3.54 -5.54
CA THR A 26 -9.02 3.88 -6.75
C THR A 26 -8.65 2.65 -7.58
N THR A 27 -9.64 2.06 -8.24
CA THR A 27 -9.48 0.84 -9.07
C THR A 27 -8.51 0.97 -10.26
N GLY A 28 -8.15 2.19 -10.65
CA GLY A 28 -7.15 2.45 -11.69
C GLY A 28 -5.69 2.43 -11.23
N LEU A 29 -5.44 2.31 -9.92
CA LEU A 29 -4.10 2.45 -9.35
C LEU A 29 -3.23 1.22 -9.64
N ASN A 30 -2.12 1.47 -10.33
CA ASN A 30 -1.12 0.49 -10.71
C ASN A 30 0.08 0.51 -9.74
N TYR A 31 0.50 1.70 -9.34
CA TYR A 31 1.65 1.95 -8.47
C TYR A 31 1.26 2.76 -7.25
N LEU A 32 1.67 2.29 -6.08
CA LEU A 32 1.49 2.97 -4.81
C LEU A 32 2.78 2.99 -4.00
N CYS A 33 3.26 4.17 -3.63
CA CYS A 33 4.36 4.33 -2.68
C CYS A 33 3.84 4.93 -1.37
N LEU A 34 4.05 4.19 -0.27
CA LEU A 34 3.70 4.58 1.11
C LEU A 34 4.96 4.79 1.96
N SER A 35 6.12 4.95 1.31
CA SER A 35 7.40 4.91 2.01
C SER A 35 7.51 6.03 3.05
N GLY A 36 7.83 5.70 4.30
CA GLY A 36 7.92 6.66 5.40
C GLY A 36 6.58 7.09 6.03
N CYS A 37 5.45 6.50 5.65
CA CYS A 37 4.12 6.76 6.23
C CYS A 37 3.91 6.03 7.57
N LYS A 38 4.57 6.52 8.64
CA LYS A 38 4.67 5.83 9.95
C LYS A 38 3.35 5.53 10.68
N ARG A 39 2.23 6.14 10.28
CA ARG A 39 0.91 5.93 10.92
C ARG A 39 0.07 4.85 10.26
N ILE A 40 0.57 4.21 9.19
CA ILE A 40 -0.05 3.01 8.63
C ILE A 40 0.38 1.80 9.46
N SER A 41 -0.60 1.04 9.93
CA SER A 41 -0.39 -0.18 10.72
C SER A 41 -0.27 -1.43 9.85
N GLU A 42 0.07 -2.54 10.48
CA GLU A 42 0.11 -3.85 9.82
C GLU A 42 -1.27 -4.25 9.28
N ASP A 43 -2.34 -4.02 10.05
CA ASP A 43 -3.73 -4.28 9.63
C ASP A 43 -4.13 -3.42 8.44
N GLY A 44 -3.68 -2.17 8.40
CA GLY A 44 -3.84 -1.30 7.26
C GLY A 44 -3.21 -1.89 6.00
N LEU A 45 -1.93 -2.28 6.09
CA LEU A 45 -1.23 -2.93 4.97
C LEU A 45 -1.92 -4.23 4.52
N CYS A 46 -2.34 -5.08 5.46
CA CYS A 46 -3.10 -6.29 5.14
C CYS A 46 -4.42 -5.97 4.42
N THR A 47 -5.09 -4.88 4.78
CA THR A 47 -6.31 -4.42 4.11
C THR A 47 -6.02 -3.94 2.68
N LEU A 48 -4.87 -3.28 2.46
CA LEU A 48 -4.39 -2.85 1.15
C LEU A 48 -4.11 -4.04 0.20
N ALA A 49 -3.85 -5.22 0.74
CA ALA A 49 -3.67 -6.45 -0.05
C ALA A 49 -4.91 -6.85 -0.86
N ARG A 50 -6.06 -6.25 -0.57
CA ARG A 50 -7.32 -6.47 -1.30
C ARG A 50 -7.47 -5.57 -2.53
N HIS A 51 -6.48 -4.74 -2.85
CA HIS A 51 -6.55 -3.83 -3.98
C HIS A 51 -6.63 -4.59 -5.32
N PRO A 52 -7.60 -4.32 -6.20
CA PRO A 52 -7.92 -5.19 -7.33
C PRO A 52 -6.90 -5.18 -8.47
N ARG A 53 -6.07 -4.13 -8.58
CA ARG A 53 -5.20 -3.88 -9.76
C ARG A 53 -3.80 -3.34 -9.44
N LEU A 54 -3.36 -3.45 -8.19
CA LEU A 54 -2.04 -2.94 -7.82
C LEU A 54 -0.95 -3.88 -8.34
N ASN A 55 0.02 -3.36 -9.11
CA ASN A 55 1.19 -4.13 -9.54
C ASN A 55 2.49 -3.70 -8.87
N TYR A 56 2.54 -2.53 -8.25
CA TYR A 56 3.72 -2.04 -7.54
C TYR A 56 3.33 -1.41 -6.21
N LEU A 57 3.96 -1.86 -5.13
CA LEU A 57 3.74 -1.33 -3.78
C LEU A 57 5.07 -1.08 -3.09
N GLU A 58 5.38 0.19 -2.82
CA GLU A 58 6.58 0.56 -2.06
C GLU A 58 6.26 0.82 -0.59
N LEU A 59 7.02 0.14 0.28
CA LEU A 59 6.83 0.16 1.74
C LEU A 59 8.11 0.54 2.50
N ALA A 60 9.08 1.18 1.84
CA ALA A 60 10.36 1.50 2.44
C ALA A 60 10.20 2.42 3.66
N HIS A 61 11.01 2.21 4.70
CA HIS A 61 10.96 2.98 5.95
C HIS A 61 9.59 2.98 6.66
N LEU A 62 8.80 1.91 6.51
CA LEU A 62 7.60 1.67 7.32
C LEU A 62 7.91 0.72 8.48
N PRO A 63 7.65 1.12 9.74
CA PRO A 63 7.82 0.22 10.88
C PRO A 63 6.84 -0.97 10.83
N ALA A 64 5.65 -0.77 10.24
CA ALA A 64 4.63 -1.80 10.05
C ALA A 64 4.93 -2.78 8.90
N ALA A 65 5.93 -2.51 8.05
CA ALA A 65 6.32 -3.42 6.96
C ALA A 65 7.23 -4.53 7.48
N THR A 66 6.74 -5.29 8.46
CA THR A 66 7.44 -6.43 9.05
C THR A 66 7.48 -7.61 8.08
N GLN A 67 8.38 -8.57 8.31
CA GLN A 67 8.49 -9.79 7.51
C GLN A 67 7.16 -10.56 7.35
N PRO A 68 6.36 -10.81 8.41
CA PRO A 68 5.08 -11.51 8.25
C PRO A 68 4.09 -10.73 7.38
N VAL A 69 4.01 -9.41 7.53
CA VAL A 69 3.15 -8.57 6.69
C VAL A 69 3.58 -8.62 5.23
N LYS A 70 4.89 -8.52 4.95
CA LYS A 70 5.42 -8.66 3.57
C LYS A 70 5.06 -10.01 2.95
N LEU A 71 5.15 -11.10 3.71
CA LEU A 71 4.73 -12.43 3.25
C LEU A 71 3.22 -12.48 2.97
N TYR A 72 2.42 -11.90 3.86
CA TYR A 72 0.96 -11.83 3.69
C TYR A 72 0.58 -11.02 2.43
N LEU A 73 1.21 -9.87 2.23
CA LEU A 73 1.02 -9.03 1.04
C LEU A 73 1.42 -9.78 -0.23
N ASN A 74 2.57 -10.43 -0.25
CA ASN A 74 3.05 -11.19 -1.42
C ASN A 74 2.11 -12.36 -1.77
N LYS A 75 1.49 -12.97 -0.75
CA LYS A 75 0.52 -14.06 -0.92
C LYS A 75 -0.83 -13.58 -1.48
N ASN A 76 -1.30 -12.40 -1.05
CA ASN A 76 -2.60 -11.87 -1.44
C ASN A 76 -2.56 -10.94 -2.66
N LEU A 77 -1.37 -10.43 -3.00
CA LEU A 77 -1.10 -9.66 -4.20
C LEU A 77 -0.02 -10.37 -5.07
N PRO A 78 -0.32 -11.54 -5.65
CA PRO A 78 0.68 -12.34 -6.37
C PRO A 78 1.24 -11.64 -7.61
N CYS A 79 0.50 -10.70 -8.20
CA CYS A 79 0.94 -9.91 -9.34
C CYS A 79 1.63 -8.60 -8.94
N CYS A 80 1.64 -8.24 -7.65
CA CYS A 80 2.23 -7.00 -7.16
C CYS A 80 3.67 -7.20 -6.74
N LYS A 81 4.56 -6.37 -7.27
CA LYS A 81 5.95 -6.26 -6.83
C LYS A 81 6.02 -5.39 -5.58
N LEU A 82 6.36 -6.02 -4.46
CA LEU A 82 6.69 -5.31 -3.22
C LEU A 82 8.11 -4.74 -3.32
N LEU A 83 8.23 -3.43 -3.18
CA LEU A 83 9.50 -2.70 -3.13
C LEU A 83 9.71 -2.25 -1.68
N CYS A 84 10.76 -2.73 -1.03
CA CYS A 84 10.94 -2.59 0.42
C CYS A 84 12.31 -2.04 0.74
#